data_AF-A0AAW4S7U7-F1
#
_entry.id   AF-A0AAW4S7U7-F1
#
_cell.length_a   1.000
_cell.length_b   1.000
_cell.length_c   1.000
_cell.angle_alpha   90.00
_cell.angle_beta   90.00
_cell.angle_gamma   90.00
#
_symmetry.space_group_name_H-M   'P 1'
#
loop_
_entity.id
_entity.type
_entity.pdbx_description
1 polymer ?
#
loop_
_entity_poly.entity_id
_entity_poly.type
_entity_poly.pdbx_seq_one_letter_code
_entity_poly.pdbx_strand_id
1 'polypeptide(L)'
;MKVITVGKRLVAVEQVALVEPFDPAANPEKDFKARIVMLNRDIVLTEQTPQAFAAEHELHLFTEDGVAVNRAIVFRVKTFEPTESFTPSKPYKTRLKWRDLTGGEQSKLILTTPETVIAELLGAKEELAKAAKQSARRPARGPNGSRRMEAFRS
;
A
#
# COMPACT_ATOMS: atom_id res chain seq x y z
N MET A 1 6.83 -4.22 -11.47
CA MET A 1 5.77 -5.12 -11.01
C MET A 1 6.37 -6.04 -9.97
N LYS A 2 5.96 -5.92 -8.70
CA LYS A 2 6.49 -6.71 -7.59
C LYS A 2 5.50 -7.83 -7.28
N VAL A 3 5.92 -9.09 -7.41
CA VAL A 3 5.11 -10.27 -7.11
C VAL A 3 5.60 -10.88 -5.81
N ILE A 4 4.68 -11.22 -4.92
CA ILE A 4 4.95 -11.84 -3.62
C ILE A 4 4.38 -13.25 -3.59
N THR A 5 5.03 -14.13 -2.85
CA THR A 5 4.56 -15.50 -2.64
C THR A 5 3.94 -15.60 -1.26
N VAL A 6 2.67 -15.97 -1.19
CA VAL A 6 1.95 -16.19 0.06
C VAL A 6 1.45 -17.63 0.09
N GLY A 7 2.13 -18.47 0.87
CA GLY A 7 1.96 -19.92 0.80
C GLY A 7 2.28 -20.44 -0.60
N LYS A 8 1.25 -20.92 -1.32
CA LYS A 8 1.37 -21.41 -2.71
C LYS A 8 0.87 -20.43 -3.77
N ARG A 9 0.46 -19.21 -3.37
CA ARG A 9 -0.13 -18.20 -4.27
C ARG A 9 0.90 -17.14 -4.63
N LEU A 10 0.91 -16.74 -5.90
CA LEU A 10 1.65 -15.58 -6.39
C LEU A 10 0.68 -14.40 -6.50
N VAL A 11 1.00 -13.31 -5.81
CA VAL A 11 0.14 -12.12 -5.72
C VAL A 11 0.94 -10.89 -6.16
N ALA A 12 0.37 -10.06 -7.03
CA ALA A 12 0.96 -8.77 -7.35
C ALA A 12 0.74 -7.80 -6.16
N VAL A 13 1.78 -7.13 -5.68
CA VAL A 13 1.69 -6.18 -4.55
C VAL A 13 0.71 -5.05 -4.89
N GLU A 14 0.65 -4.64 -6.16
CA GLU A 14 -0.26 -3.63 -6.67
C GLU A 14 -1.75 -4.03 -6.55
N GLN A 15 -2.04 -5.32 -6.38
CA GLN A 15 -3.39 -5.83 -6.12
C GLN A 15 -3.73 -5.95 -4.63
N VAL A 16 -2.76 -5.73 -3.73
CA VAL A 16 -3.00 -5.73 -2.29
C VAL A 16 -3.58 -4.38 -1.87
N ALA A 17 -4.79 -4.38 -1.33
CA ALA A 17 -5.45 -3.20 -0.78
C ALA A 17 -4.90 -2.85 0.60
N LEU A 18 -5.01 -3.80 1.52
CA LEU A 18 -4.51 -3.67 2.88
C LEU A 18 -4.15 -5.04 3.46
N VAL A 19 -3.38 -5.01 4.54
CA VAL A 19 -3.05 -6.16 5.37
C VAL A 19 -3.47 -5.85 6.79
N GLU A 20 -4.21 -6.75 7.41
CA GLU A 20 -4.75 -6.56 8.76
C GLU A 20 -4.49 -7.79 9.64
N PRO A 21 -4.51 -7.65 10.97
CA PRO A 21 -4.30 -8.78 11.86
C PRO A 21 -5.36 -9.87 11.64
N PHE A 22 -4.89 -11.11 11.68
CA PHE A 22 -5.74 -12.28 11.75
C PHE A 22 -5.73 -12.79 13.19
N ASP A 23 -6.90 -13.05 13.75
CA ASP A 23 -7.01 -13.65 15.07
C ASP A 23 -6.97 -15.18 14.92
N PRO A 24 -5.87 -15.84 15.32
CA PRO A 24 -5.74 -17.29 15.18
C PRO A 24 -6.67 -18.07 16.12
N ALA A 25 -7.30 -17.44 17.13
CA ALA A 25 -8.36 -18.09 17.92
C ALA A 25 -9.55 -18.51 17.04
N ALA A 26 -9.72 -17.87 15.88
CA ALA A 26 -10.71 -18.25 14.88
C ALA A 26 -10.27 -19.43 13.98
N ASN A 27 -8.99 -19.84 14.00
CA ASN A 27 -8.49 -20.96 13.22
C ASN A 27 -7.17 -21.54 13.79
N PRO A 28 -7.23 -22.53 14.70
CA PRO A 28 -6.08 -23.00 15.48
C PRO A 28 -5.11 -23.92 14.71
N GLU A 29 -5.43 -24.33 13.48
CA GLU A 29 -4.61 -25.31 12.73
C GLU A 29 -3.39 -24.69 12.01
N LYS A 30 -3.30 -23.36 11.91
CA LYS A 30 -2.24 -22.67 11.15
C LYS A 30 -1.77 -21.40 11.83
N ASP A 31 -0.45 -21.18 11.83
CA ASP A 31 0.25 -20.02 12.43
C ASP A 31 0.10 -18.72 11.60
N PHE A 32 -1.08 -18.46 11.05
CA PHE A 32 -1.34 -17.24 10.31
C PHE A 32 -1.49 -16.05 11.24
N LYS A 33 -0.82 -14.94 10.90
CA LYS A 33 -0.78 -13.71 11.70
C LYS A 33 -1.53 -12.56 11.06
N ALA A 34 -1.77 -12.61 9.75
CA ALA A 34 -2.45 -11.55 9.03
C ALA A 34 -3.32 -12.03 7.86
N ARG A 35 -4.27 -11.18 7.49
CA ARG A 35 -5.11 -11.25 6.29
C ARG A 35 -4.65 -10.20 5.30
N ILE A 36 -4.35 -10.61 4.09
CA ILE A 36 -4.09 -9.76 2.93
C ILE A 36 -5.41 -9.61 2.18
N VAL A 37 -5.95 -8.40 2.16
CA VAL A 37 -7.18 -8.04 1.44
C VAL A 37 -6.79 -7.53 0.07
N MET A 38 -7.28 -8.18 -0.97
CA MET A 38 -6.95 -7.85 -2.36
C MET A 38 -8.05 -7.01 -3.03
N LEU A 39 -7.67 -6.29 -4.09
CA LEU A 39 -8.58 -5.47 -4.90
C LEU A 39 -9.62 -6.30 -5.66
N ASN A 40 -9.38 -7.59 -5.90
CA ASN A 40 -10.39 -8.51 -6.44
C ASN A 40 -11.33 -9.07 -5.36
N ARG A 41 -11.24 -8.55 -4.13
CA ARG A 41 -11.96 -8.98 -2.93
C ARG A 41 -11.52 -10.32 -2.33
N ASP A 42 -10.49 -10.95 -2.87
CA ASP A 42 -9.93 -12.15 -2.25
C ASP A 42 -9.23 -11.82 -0.94
N ILE A 43 -9.24 -12.79 -0.02
CA ILE A 43 -8.47 -12.75 1.21
C ILE A 43 -7.45 -13.88 1.16
N VAL A 44 -6.19 -13.54 1.42
CA VAL A 44 -5.09 -14.50 1.54
C VAL A 44 -4.51 -14.40 2.94
N LEU A 45 -4.29 -15.54 3.59
CA LEU A 45 -3.66 -15.58 4.92
C LEU A 45 -2.15 -15.67 4.79
N THR A 46 -1.44 -14.97 5.66
CA THR A 46 0.02 -14.97 5.73
C THR A 46 0.51 -15.22 7.15
N GLU A 47 1.66 -15.87 7.27
CA GLU A 47 2.39 -16.13 8.52
C GLU A 47 3.17 -14.90 8.99
N GLN A 48 3.26 -13.86 8.15
CA GLN A 48 3.86 -12.58 8.50
C GLN A 48 2.88 -11.68 9.24
N THR A 49 3.39 -10.87 10.16
CA THR A 49 2.59 -9.81 10.78
C THR A 49 2.36 -8.65 9.80
N PRO A 50 1.32 -7.83 9.96
CA PRO A 50 1.11 -6.66 9.11
C PRO A 50 2.32 -5.72 9.07
N GLN A 51 3.05 -5.59 10.19
CA GLN A 51 4.25 -4.76 10.32
C GLN A 51 5.41 -5.29 9.48
N ALA A 52 5.69 -6.61 9.56
CA ALA A 52 6.75 -7.23 8.78
C ALA A 52 6.46 -7.14 7.28
N PHE A 53 5.22 -7.43 6.90
CA PHE A 53 4.76 -7.31 5.52
C PHE A 53 4.89 -5.87 5.00
N ALA A 54 4.52 -4.87 5.83
CA ALA A 54 4.61 -3.47 5.45
C ALA A 54 6.05 -3.03 5.18
N ALA A 55 6.99 -3.43 6.05
CA ALA A 55 8.41 -3.11 5.87
C ALA A 55 9.00 -3.76 4.61
N GLU A 56 8.64 -5.02 4.33
CA GLU A 56 9.16 -5.77 3.17
C GLU A 56 8.59 -5.26 1.83
N HIS A 57 7.35 -4.80 1.84
CA HIS A 57 6.61 -4.45 0.63
C HIS A 57 6.28 -2.97 0.48
N GLU A 58 6.84 -2.14 1.36
CA GLU A 58 6.72 -0.67 1.33
C GLU A 58 5.26 -0.19 1.49
N LEU A 59 4.45 -0.92 2.27
CA LEU A 59 3.12 -0.46 2.66
C LEU A 59 3.22 0.50 3.84
N HIS A 60 2.21 1.35 3.98
CA HIS A 60 2.08 2.22 5.14
C HIS A 60 1.43 1.49 6.30
N LEU A 61 2.09 1.45 7.46
CA LEU A 61 1.50 0.88 8.67
C LEU A 61 0.83 1.97 9.51
N PHE A 62 -0.47 1.82 9.78
CA PHE A 62 -1.14 2.51 10.88
C PHE A 62 -0.93 1.70 12.15
N THR A 63 0.07 2.08 12.96
CA THR A 63 0.51 1.31 14.13
C THR A 63 -0.59 1.14 15.18
N GLU A 64 -1.41 2.16 15.40
CA GLU A 64 -2.56 2.13 16.33
C GLU A 64 -3.58 1.05 15.93
N ASP A 65 -3.75 0.83 14.62
CA ASP A 65 -4.70 -0.11 14.07
C ASP A 65 -4.13 -1.51 13.82
N GLY A 66 -2.80 -1.62 13.73
CA GLY A 66 -2.12 -2.80 13.22
C GLY A 66 -2.44 -3.10 11.76
N VAL A 67 -2.90 -2.10 11.00
CA VAL A 67 -3.30 -2.24 9.59
C VAL A 67 -2.25 -1.60 8.69
N ALA A 68 -1.77 -2.37 7.71
CA ALA A 68 -0.91 -1.86 6.65
C ALA A 68 -1.73 -1.58 5.38
N VAL A 69 -1.60 -0.41 4.77
CA VAL A 69 -2.31 -0.03 3.54
C VAL A 69 -1.34 0.25 2.41
N ASN A 70 -1.76 -0.11 1.19
CA ASN A 70 -0.94 0.15 0.01
C ASN A 70 -1.16 1.58 -0.51
N ARG A 71 -0.13 2.43 -0.35
CA ARG A 71 -0.15 3.84 -0.77
C ARG A 71 -0.36 4.05 -2.28
N ALA A 72 -0.15 3.02 -3.11
CA ALA A 72 -0.44 3.08 -4.54
C ALA A 72 -1.95 3.11 -4.83
N ILE A 73 -2.79 2.73 -3.86
CA ILE A 73 -4.25 2.69 -4.01
C ILE A 73 -4.87 4.00 -3.53
N VAL A 74 -5.90 4.45 -4.24
CA VAL A 74 -6.64 5.66 -3.89
C VAL A 74 -7.68 5.33 -2.81
N PHE A 75 -7.38 5.74 -1.58
CA PHE A 75 -8.33 5.71 -0.48
C PHE A 75 -9.08 7.02 -0.36
N ARG A 76 -10.41 6.92 -0.18
CA ARG A 76 -11.26 8.01 0.28
C ARG A 76 -11.40 7.89 1.79
N VAL A 77 -11.09 8.97 2.50
CA VAL A 77 -11.15 9.05 3.96
C VAL A 77 -12.46 9.73 4.36
N LYS A 78 -13.19 9.15 5.32
CA LYS A 78 -14.38 9.76 5.92
C LYS A 78 -14.29 9.65 7.44
N THR A 79 -14.75 10.68 8.14
CA THR A 79 -15.05 10.57 9.58
C THR A 79 -16.11 9.50 9.79
N PHE A 80 -15.97 8.73 10.87
CA PHE A 80 -16.95 7.76 11.30
C PHE A 80 -17.53 8.18 12.65
N GLU A 81 -18.86 8.26 12.69
CA GLU A 81 -19.62 8.48 13.91
C GLU A 81 -20.52 7.24 14.12
N PRO A 82 -20.49 6.61 15.31
CA PRO A 82 -21.43 5.55 15.65
C PRO A 82 -22.88 6.02 15.48
N THR A 83 -23.72 5.16 14.92
CA THR A 83 -25.16 5.42 14.82
C THR A 83 -25.91 4.63 15.88
N GLU A 84 -27.16 5.01 16.17
CA GLU A 84 -28.01 4.25 17.11
C GLU A 84 -28.13 2.76 16.72
N SER A 85 -28.10 2.48 15.42
CA SER A 85 -28.15 1.13 14.86
C SER A 85 -26.81 0.37 14.85
N PHE A 86 -25.69 1.03 15.16
CA PHE A 86 -24.37 0.42 15.12
C PHE A 86 -23.40 1.09 16.12
N THR A 87 -23.25 0.42 17.26
CA THR A 87 -22.31 0.76 18.33
C THR A 87 -21.15 -0.24 18.35
N PRO A 88 -20.05 0.03 17.61
CA PRO A 88 -18.90 -0.85 17.61
C PRO A 88 -18.26 -0.92 19.00
N SER A 89 -17.70 -2.08 19.34
CA SER A 89 -16.98 -2.28 20.61
C SER A 89 -15.70 -1.43 20.72
N LYS A 90 -15.17 -0.98 19.58
CA LYS A 90 -13.99 -0.12 19.49
C LYS A 90 -14.39 1.29 19.06
N PRO A 91 -13.72 2.34 19.58
CA PRO A 91 -14.02 3.74 19.25
C PRO A 91 -13.40 4.13 17.90
N TYR A 92 -13.87 3.51 16.82
CA TYR A 92 -13.43 3.86 15.47
C TYR A 92 -13.70 5.35 15.18
N LYS A 93 -12.79 6.00 14.45
CA LYS A 93 -12.88 7.42 14.11
C LYS A 93 -12.92 7.67 12.61
N THR A 94 -12.38 6.74 11.83
CA THR A 94 -12.21 6.90 10.39
C THR A 94 -12.71 5.69 9.62
N ARG A 95 -13.36 5.94 8.49
CA ARG A 95 -13.72 4.96 7.47
C ARG A 95 -12.88 5.17 6.22
N LEU A 96 -11.96 4.25 5.96
CA LEU A 96 -11.24 4.14 4.69
C LEU A 96 -12.15 3.48 3.66
N LYS A 97 -12.24 4.04 2.46
CA LYS A 97 -13.00 3.46 1.34
C LYS A 97 -12.15 3.39 0.08
N TRP A 98 -12.19 2.28 -0.63
CA TRP A 98 -11.52 2.09 -1.92
C TRP A 98 -12.47 1.44 -2.92
N ARG A 99 -12.11 1.49 -4.21
CA ARG A 99 -12.80 0.74 -5.25
C ARG A 99 -12.06 -0.55 -5.53
N ASP A 100 -12.81 -1.64 -5.65
CA ASP A 100 -12.29 -2.92 -6.14
C ASP A 100 -12.15 -2.92 -7.68
N LEU A 101 -11.69 -4.04 -8.23
CA LEU A 101 -11.52 -4.20 -9.68
C LEU A 101 -12.83 -4.22 -10.48
N THR A 102 -13.97 -4.49 -9.84
CA THR A 102 -15.30 -4.47 -10.50
C THR A 102 -16.01 -3.11 -10.34
N GLY A 103 -15.33 -2.14 -9.73
CA GLY A 103 -15.85 -0.79 -9.47
C GLY A 103 -16.74 -0.69 -8.23
N GLY A 104 -16.93 -1.79 -7.51
CA GLY A 104 -17.63 -1.83 -6.23
C GLY A 104 -16.82 -1.18 -5.10
N GLU A 105 -17.52 -0.76 -4.06
CA GLU A 105 -16.93 -0.04 -2.95
C GLU A 105 -16.66 -0.98 -1.77
N GLN A 106 -15.44 -0.93 -1.26
CA GLN A 106 -15.06 -1.59 -0.02
C GLN A 106 -14.70 -0.55 1.05
N SER A 107 -14.81 -0.93 2.31
CA SER A 107 -14.44 -0.04 3.41
C SER A 107 -13.89 -0.76 4.63
N LYS A 108 -13.05 -0.05 5.39
CA LYS A 108 -12.51 -0.47 6.67
C LYS A 108 -12.64 0.66 7.69
N LEU A 109 -13.04 0.31 8.91
CA LEU A 109 -13.02 1.23 10.05
C LEU A 109 -11.68 1.11 10.79
N ILE A 110 -11.12 2.25 11.15
CA ILE A 110 -9.84 2.39 11.87
C ILE A 110 -9.98 3.43 13.00
N LEU A 111 -9.13 3.28 14.02
CA LEU A 111 -9.06 4.08 15.24
C LEU A 111 -8.35 5.42 15.03
N THR A 112 -7.38 5.44 14.11
CA THR A 112 -6.64 6.66 13.78
C THR A 112 -7.57 7.74 13.22
N THR A 113 -7.32 8.99 13.59
CA THR A 113 -8.14 10.15 13.20
C THR A 113 -8.03 10.42 11.69
N PRO A 114 -9.08 10.98 11.07
CA PRO A 114 -9.08 11.21 9.62
C PRO A 114 -7.98 12.19 9.20
N GLU A 115 -7.63 13.17 10.04
CA GLU A 115 -6.56 14.14 9.77
C GLU A 115 -5.19 13.46 9.68
N THR A 116 -4.87 12.57 10.63
CA THR A 116 -3.61 11.82 10.63
C THR A 116 -3.54 10.87 9.44
N VAL A 117 -4.64 10.17 9.13
CA VAL A 117 -4.74 9.30 7.95
C VAL A 117 -4.47 10.08 6.66
N ILE A 118 -5.08 11.25 6.52
CA ILE A 118 -4.86 12.13 5.36
C ILE A 118 -3.40 12.57 5.30
N ALA A 119 -2.82 13.04 6.41
CA ALA A 119 -1.44 13.50 6.46
C ALA A 119 -0.44 12.38 6.08
N GLU A 120 -0.64 11.17 6.60
CA GLU A 120 0.26 10.04 6.35
C GLU A 120 0.12 9.46 4.93
N LEU A 121 -1.09 9.49 4.35
CA LEU A 121 -1.31 9.05 2.96
C LEU A 121 -0.93 10.12 1.92
N LEU A 122 -1.12 11.41 2.23
CA LEU A 122 -0.76 12.52 1.34
C LEU A 122 0.74 12.83 1.39
N GLY A 123 1.35 12.84 2.57
CA GLY A 123 2.80 13.02 2.72
C GLY A 123 3.59 11.99 1.93
N ALA A 124 3.08 10.76 1.88
CA ALA A 124 3.64 9.69 1.08
C ALA A 124 3.56 9.92 -0.44
N LYS A 125 2.48 10.54 -0.94
CA LYS A 125 2.35 10.86 -2.37
C LYS A 125 3.35 11.92 -2.79
N GLU A 126 3.62 12.90 -1.94
CA GLU A 126 4.66 13.90 -2.21
C GLU A 126 6.06 13.30 -2.21
N GLU A 127 6.35 12.39 -1.29
CA GLU A 127 7.65 11.71 -1.20
C GLU A 127 7.87 10.77 -2.39
N LEU A 128 6.86 9.98 -2.78
CA LEU A 128 6.89 9.15 -3.99
C LEU A 128 7.04 9.98 -5.27
N ALA A 129 6.36 11.12 -5.36
CA ALA A 129 6.49 12.03 -6.49
C ALA A 129 7.89 12.68 -6.55
N LYS A 130 8.52 12.97 -5.40
CA LYS A 130 9.89 13.48 -5.32
C LYS A 130 10.91 12.39 -5.70
N ALA A 131 10.75 11.16 -5.22
CA ALA A 131 11.61 10.03 -5.57
C ALA A 131 11.55 9.69 -7.08
N ALA A 132 10.35 9.72 -7.68
CA ALA A 132 10.18 9.52 -9.13
C ALA A 132 10.88 10.62 -9.95
N LYS A 133 10.81 11.88 -9.50
CA LYS A 133 11.52 13.01 -10.15
C LYS A 133 13.03 12.94 -10.00
N GLN A 134 13.56 12.41 -8.89
CA GLN A 134 14.99 12.21 -8.68
C GLN A 134 15.53 11.06 -9.55
N SER A 135 14.79 9.95 -9.66
CA SER A 135 15.13 8.82 -10.54
C SER A 135 15.19 9.20 -12.04
N ALA A 136 14.34 10.15 -12.47
CA ALA A 136 14.34 10.63 -13.86
C ALA A 136 15.54 11.51 -14.24
N ARG A 137 16.35 11.98 -13.27
CA ARG A 137 17.60 12.72 -13.54
C ARG A 137 18.73 11.75 -13.84
N ARG A 138 18.73 11.18 -15.05
CA ARG A 138 19.93 10.55 -15.62
C ARG A 138 21.08 11.58 -15.66
N PRO A 139 22.33 11.20 -15.38
CA PRO A 139 23.45 12.12 -15.54
C PRO A 139 23.52 12.54 -17.00
N ALA A 140 23.55 13.85 -17.23
CA ALA A 140 23.68 14.43 -18.55
C ALA A 140 24.92 13.86 -19.24
N ARG A 141 24.68 13.16 -20.34
CA ARG A 141 25.70 12.68 -21.27
C ARG A 141 26.46 13.91 -21.78
N GLY A 142 27.72 14.06 -21.34
CA GLY A 142 28.55 15.21 -21.69
C GLY A 142 28.70 15.36 -23.21
N PRO A 143 28.65 16.58 -23.75
CA PRO A 143 28.90 16.82 -25.17
C PRO A 143 30.40 17.07 -25.36
N ASN A 144 31.16 16.11 -25.90
CA ASN A 144 32.41 16.43 -26.59
C ASN A 144 32.95 15.26 -27.41
N GLY A 145 33.04 15.46 -28.72
CA GLY A 145 33.64 14.48 -29.63
C GLY A 145 33.40 14.77 -31.10
N SER A 146 33.51 16.03 -31.53
CA SER A 146 33.63 16.35 -32.96
C SER A 146 35.04 15.98 -33.42
N ARG A 147 35.18 14.86 -34.14
CA ARG A 147 36.31 14.60 -35.03
C ARG A 147 35.78 14.16 -36.39
N ARG A 148 35.49 15.16 -37.22
CA ARG A 148 35.40 15.04 -38.67
C ARG A 148 36.83 15.11 -39.20
N MET A 149 37.42 13.97 -39.56
CA MET A 149 38.66 13.95 -40.35
C MET A 149 38.28 14.04 -41.83
N GLU A 150 38.49 15.21 -42.42
CA GLU A 150 38.57 15.36 -43.87
C GLU A 150 40.00 15.04 -44.32
N ALA A 151 40.09 14.26 -45.39
CA ALA A 151 41.30 13.75 -45.98
C ALA A 151 42.11 14.87 -46.65
N PHE A 152 43.43 14.86 -46.46
CA PHE A 152 44.36 15.56 -47.34
C PHE A 152 45.10 14.53 -48.20
N ARG A 153 44.90 14.66 -49.52
CA ARG A 153 45.79 14.14 -50.57
C ARG A 153 46.84 15.22 -50.86
N SER A 154 48.12 14.85 -50.84
CA SER A 154 49.15 15.20 -51.84
C SER A 154 50.39 14.36 -51.56
#